data_AF-A0AAN7R8P3-F1
#
_entry.id   AF-A0AAN7R8P3-F1
#
_cell.length_a   1.000
_cell.length_b   1.000
_cell.length_c   1.000
_cell.angle_alpha   90.00
_cell.angle_beta   90.00
_cell.angle_gamma   90.00
#
_symmetry.space_group_name_H-M   'P 1'
#
loop_
_entity.id
_entity.type
_entity.pdbx_description
1 polymer ?
#
loop_
_entity_poly.entity_id
_entity_poly.type
_entity_poly.pdbx_seq_one_letter_code
_entity_poly.pdbx_strand_id
1 'polypeptide(L)'
;MQLSALEVASRIPIKDPRSITILDQLLRFLSIKFLLKSSLKPKGVTMTQWVKMYGITDVTQHMVTNKDDVPKDTSIAPLVIFGVENMLFQRMSIIKVAILDLENLPFFTSHKANLFDVSSKNPILNKSLNEVIVFWSPIVIRRVLATYKGFEEVKDLLNVRG
;
A
#
# COMPACT_ATOMS: atom_id res chain seq x y z
N MET A 1 -6.47 5.74 18.59
CA MET A 1 -7.21 4.59 19.17
C MET A 1 -6.30 3.35 19.15
N GLN A 2 -6.33 2.51 20.20
CA GLN A 2 -5.60 1.23 20.24
C GLN A 2 -6.56 0.08 20.54
N LEU A 3 -6.39 -1.05 19.86
CA LEU A 3 -7.26 -2.24 19.93
C LEU A 3 -6.44 -3.50 20.23
N SER A 4 -7.01 -4.42 20.98
CA SER A 4 -6.49 -5.77 21.14
C SER A 4 -6.73 -6.60 19.87
N ALA A 5 -5.99 -7.70 19.70
CA ALA A 5 -6.20 -8.61 18.57
C ALA A 5 -7.63 -9.16 18.50
N LEU A 6 -8.29 -9.35 19.64
CA LEU A 6 -9.68 -9.83 19.71
C LEU A 6 -10.68 -8.75 19.25
N GLU A 7 -10.45 -7.48 19.61
CA GLU A 7 -11.27 -6.36 19.14
C GLU A 7 -11.04 -6.03 17.66
N VAL A 8 -9.84 -6.31 17.12
CA VAL A 8 -9.59 -6.25 15.67
C VAL A 8 -10.30 -7.41 14.99
N ALA A 9 -10.20 -8.63 15.53
CA ALA A 9 -10.85 -9.81 14.99
C ALA A 9 -12.38 -9.67 14.93
N SER A 10 -13.01 -9.01 15.91
CA SER A 10 -14.47 -8.79 15.90
C SER A 10 -14.96 -7.84 14.81
N ARG A 11 -14.05 -7.11 14.15
CA ARG A 11 -14.36 -6.14 13.08
C ARG A 11 -14.07 -6.66 11.67
N ILE A 12 -13.56 -7.88 11.56
CA ILE A 12 -13.15 -8.52 10.30
C ILE A 12 -13.89 -9.87 10.22
N PRO A 13 -14.29 -10.37 9.03
CA PRO A 13 -15.02 -11.63 8.90
C PRO A 13 -14.13 -12.87 9.18
N ILE A 14 -13.65 -13.03 10.40
CA ILE A 14 -12.86 -14.19 10.87
C ILE A 14 -13.82 -15.31 11.27
N LYS A 15 -13.69 -16.48 10.62
CA LYS A 15 -14.52 -17.66 10.88
C LYS A 15 -13.88 -18.67 11.84
N ASP A 16 -12.55 -18.74 11.86
CA ASP A 16 -11.79 -19.73 12.64
C ASP A 16 -11.14 -19.05 13.86
N PRO A 17 -11.43 -19.49 15.09
CA PRO A 17 -10.78 -18.98 16.31
C PRO A 17 -9.25 -19.03 16.27
N ARG A 18 -8.65 -20.01 15.57
CA ARG A 18 -7.19 -20.12 15.41
C ARG A 18 -6.59 -18.95 14.64
N SER A 19 -7.37 -18.33 13.75
CA SER A 19 -6.94 -17.15 13.00
C SER A 19 -6.74 -15.91 13.90
N ILE A 20 -7.35 -15.87 15.09
CA ILE A 20 -7.13 -14.77 16.05
C ILE A 20 -5.70 -14.81 16.57
N THR A 21 -5.14 -16.01 16.83
CA THR A 21 -3.75 -16.18 17.24
C THR A 21 -2.78 -15.75 16.14
N ILE A 22 -3.06 -16.12 14.89
CA ILE A 22 -2.25 -15.72 13.72
C ILE A 22 -2.31 -14.19 13.53
N LEU A 23 -3.49 -13.60 13.69
CA LEU A 23 -3.67 -12.15 13.64
C LEU A 23 -2.84 -11.46 14.72
N ASP A 24 -2.88 -11.95 15.96
CA ASP A 24 -2.09 -11.38 17.06
C ASP A 24 -0.58 -11.47 16.79
N GLN A 25 -0.10 -12.59 16.24
CA GLN A 25 1.30 -12.75 15.82
C GLN A 25 1.68 -11.74 14.73
N LEU A 26 0.83 -11.54 13.73
CA LEU A 26 1.05 -10.56 12.67
C LEU A 26 1.11 -9.13 13.22
N LEU A 27 0.16 -8.75 14.08
CA LEU A 27 0.14 -7.43 14.71
C LEU A 27 1.38 -7.19 15.59
N ARG A 28 1.84 -8.22 16.31
CA ARG A 28 3.11 -8.21 17.05
C ARG A 28 4.30 -7.96 16.12
N PHE A 29 4.39 -8.70 15.03
CA PHE A 29 5.45 -8.54 14.04
C PHE A 29 5.48 -7.12 13.45
N LEU A 30 4.32 -6.61 13.04
CA LEU A 30 4.19 -5.25 12.51
C LEU A 30 4.58 -4.19 13.57
N SER A 31 4.28 -4.44 14.85
CA SER A 31 4.71 -3.54 15.92
C SER A 31 6.22 -3.56 16.14
N ILE A 32 6.86 -4.73 16.08
CA ILE A 32 8.33 -4.86 16.14
C ILE A 32 8.99 -4.11 14.97
N LYS A 33 8.35 -4.07 13.80
CA LYS A 33 8.79 -3.29 12.64
C LYS A 33 8.40 -1.82 12.69
N PHE A 34 7.91 -1.32 13.83
CA PHE A 34 7.48 0.06 14.05
C PHE A 34 6.36 0.54 13.09
N LEU A 35 5.64 -0.41 12.47
CA LEU A 35 4.46 -0.11 11.66
C LEU A 35 3.22 0.08 12.55
N LEU A 36 3.21 -0.52 13.74
CA LEU A 36 2.16 -0.35 14.75
C LEU A 36 2.75 0.08 16.10
N LYS A 37 2.07 1.02 16.77
CA LYS A 37 2.27 1.29 18.20
C LYS A 37 1.76 0.08 18.97
N SER A 38 2.49 -0.38 19.99
CA SER A 38 1.96 -1.37 20.94
C SER A 38 2.09 -0.94 22.38
N SER A 39 1.11 -1.34 23.20
CA SER A 39 1.09 -1.10 24.64
C SER A 39 0.50 -2.32 25.36
N LEU A 40 0.67 -2.39 26.68
CA LEU A 40 0.02 -3.40 27.51
C LEU A 40 -1.08 -2.72 28.32
N LYS A 41 -2.25 -3.34 28.37
CA LYS A 41 -3.36 -2.92 29.24
C LYS A 41 -3.74 -4.05 30.20
N PRO A 42 -4.02 -3.74 31.47
CA PRO A 42 -4.55 -4.74 32.39
C PRO A 42 -5.94 -5.20 31.94
N LYS A 43 -6.24 -6.47 32.16
CA LYS A 43 -7.49 -7.14 31.82
C LYS A 43 -7.99 -7.94 33.01
N GLY A 44 -9.32 -7.97 33.16
CA GLY A 44 -10.01 -8.71 34.21
C GLY A 44 -10.10 -7.93 35.52
N VAL A 45 -10.99 -8.39 36.41
CA VAL A 45 -11.33 -7.73 37.69
C VAL A 45 -10.12 -7.65 38.62
N THR A 46 -9.22 -8.64 38.55
CA THR A 46 -8.03 -8.74 39.40
C THR A 46 -6.82 -7.99 38.84
N MET A 47 -6.89 -7.46 37.60
CA MET A 47 -5.77 -6.82 36.88
C MET A 47 -4.47 -7.64 36.79
N THR A 48 -4.53 -8.95 37.03
CA THR A 48 -3.37 -9.85 36.98
C THR A 48 -3.03 -10.29 35.56
N GLN A 49 -3.96 -10.12 34.62
CA GLN A 49 -3.75 -10.44 33.21
C GLN A 49 -3.48 -9.16 32.42
N TRP A 50 -2.56 -9.23 31.47
CA TRP A 50 -2.23 -8.13 30.58
C TRP A 50 -2.54 -8.51 29.14
N VAL A 51 -3.12 -7.56 28.39
CA VAL A 51 -3.41 -7.71 26.97
C VAL A 51 -2.62 -6.70 26.16
N LYS A 52 -2.04 -7.20 25.06
CA LYS A 52 -1.34 -6.38 24.08
C LYS A 52 -2.37 -5.61 23.25
N MET A 53 -2.17 -4.30 23.19
CA MET A 53 -2.96 -3.39 22.38
C MET A 53 -2.10 -2.88 21.22
N TYR A 54 -2.73 -2.65 20.08
CA TYR A 54 -2.10 -2.20 18.84
C TYR A 54 -2.79 -0.94 18.32
N GLY A 55 -2.02 0.00 17.81
CA GLY A 55 -2.56 1.19 17.14
C GLY A 55 -1.71 1.59 15.95
N ILE A 56 -2.29 2.37 15.05
CA ILE A 56 -1.57 2.93 13.90
C ILE A 56 -0.48 3.91 14.36
N THR A 57 0.62 3.94 13.61
CA THR A 57 1.68 4.95 13.73
C THR A 57 1.43 6.07 12.75
N ASP A 58 2.23 7.12 12.88
CA ASP A 58 2.20 8.26 11.97
C ASP A 58 2.68 7.86 10.56
N VAL A 59 3.39 6.72 10.42
CA VAL A 59 3.72 6.14 9.11
C VAL A 59 2.51 5.40 8.54
N THR A 60 1.90 4.51 9.33
CA THR A 60 0.78 3.69 8.85
C THR A 60 -0.55 4.44 8.77
N GLN A 61 -0.64 5.66 9.33
CA GLN A 61 -1.78 6.55 9.11
C GLN A 61 -1.95 6.90 7.62
N HIS A 62 -0.86 6.97 6.85
CA HIS A 62 -0.91 7.23 5.41
C HIS A 62 -1.32 5.99 4.63
N MET A 63 -1.43 4.82 5.25
CA MET A 63 -1.83 3.56 4.61
C MET A 63 -3.32 3.23 4.82
N VAL A 64 -4.07 4.09 5.51
CA VAL A 64 -5.50 3.89 5.76
C VAL A 64 -6.32 4.96 5.07
N THR A 65 -7.45 4.58 4.48
CA THR A 65 -8.46 5.52 3.98
C THR A 65 -9.40 5.83 5.13
N ASN A 66 -9.29 7.02 5.71
CA ASN A 66 -10.21 7.44 6.77
C ASN A 66 -11.53 7.90 6.13
N LYS A 67 -12.68 7.57 6.72
CA LYS A 67 -14.00 7.95 6.17
C LYS A 67 -14.31 9.44 6.34
N ASP A 68 -13.72 10.08 7.34
CA ASP A 68 -14.20 11.39 7.81
C ASP A 68 -13.19 12.55 7.66
N ASP A 69 -11.88 12.30 7.51
CA ASP A 69 -10.87 13.38 7.59
C ASP A 69 -9.72 13.33 6.57
N VAL A 70 -9.62 12.26 5.77
CA VAL A 70 -8.54 12.12 4.78
C VAL A 70 -9.18 11.99 3.41
N PRO A 71 -8.88 12.89 2.44
CA PRO A 71 -9.37 12.72 1.09
C PRO A 71 -9.06 11.30 0.62
N LYS A 72 -10.06 10.64 0.04
CA LYS A 72 -9.99 9.26 -0.49
C LYS A 72 -8.72 9.00 -1.33
N ASP A 73 -8.14 10.08 -1.83
CA ASP A 73 -6.98 10.19 -2.73
C ASP A 73 -5.62 10.25 -2.01
N THR A 74 -5.53 9.98 -0.70
CA THR A 74 -4.29 10.21 0.09
C THR A 74 -3.67 8.94 0.69
N SER A 75 -4.24 7.77 0.45
CA SER A 75 -3.69 6.52 0.99
C SER A 75 -2.58 5.95 0.09
N ILE A 76 -1.37 5.71 0.64
CA ILE A 76 -0.27 5.04 -0.07
C ILE A 76 -0.47 3.53 -0.20
N ALA A 77 -1.55 2.96 0.37
CA ALA A 77 -1.79 1.53 0.36
C ALA A 77 -1.78 0.90 -1.05
N PRO A 78 -2.39 1.49 -2.10
CA PRO A 78 -2.34 0.92 -3.45
C PRO A 78 -0.92 0.74 -3.96
N LEU A 79 -0.01 1.69 -3.67
CA LEU A 79 1.40 1.60 -4.08
C LEU A 79 2.11 0.44 -3.36
N VAL A 80 1.88 0.29 -2.06
CA VAL A 80 2.49 -0.79 -1.27
C VAL A 80 1.94 -2.15 -1.72
N ILE A 81 0.63 -2.25 -1.93
CA ILE A 81 -0.03 -3.47 -2.42
C ILE A 81 0.52 -3.83 -3.81
N PHE A 82 0.60 -2.87 -4.73
CA PHE A 82 1.16 -3.10 -6.06
C PHE A 82 2.61 -3.61 -6.00
N GLY A 83 3.45 -3.03 -5.15
CA GLY A 83 4.83 -3.48 -4.94
C GLY A 83 4.89 -4.91 -4.40
N VAL A 84 4.12 -5.23 -3.36
CA VAL A 84 4.13 -6.54 -2.72
C VAL A 84 3.54 -7.62 -3.63
N GLU A 85 2.39 -7.37 -4.25
CA GLU A 85 1.69 -8.38 -5.06
C GLU A 85 2.35 -8.59 -6.43
N ASN A 86 2.84 -7.51 -7.08
CA ASN A 86 3.31 -7.59 -8.45
C ASN A 86 4.84 -7.58 -8.59
N MET A 87 5.60 -6.86 -7.75
CA MET A 87 7.07 -6.88 -7.84
C MET A 87 7.68 -8.15 -7.22
N LEU A 88 7.13 -8.66 -6.11
CA LEU A 88 7.65 -9.88 -5.49
C LEU A 88 7.37 -11.14 -6.33
N PHE A 89 6.25 -11.19 -7.04
CA PHE A 89 5.89 -12.38 -7.82
C PHE A 89 6.52 -12.41 -9.22
N GLN A 90 6.79 -11.26 -9.86
CA GLN A 90 7.34 -11.24 -11.22
C GLN A 90 8.86 -11.02 -11.31
N ARG A 91 9.57 -10.52 -10.28
CA ARG A 91 10.87 -9.84 -10.52
C ARG A 91 12.09 -10.15 -9.66
N MET A 92 12.06 -11.09 -8.71
CA MET A 92 13.32 -11.52 -8.07
C MET A 92 14.23 -12.27 -9.06
N SER A 93 13.66 -12.97 -10.03
CA SER A 93 14.39 -13.56 -11.16
C SER A 93 14.92 -12.51 -12.14
N ILE A 94 14.17 -11.42 -12.36
CA ILE A 94 14.55 -10.35 -13.28
C ILE A 94 15.75 -9.55 -12.76
N ILE A 95 15.88 -9.31 -11.46
CA ILE A 95 17.06 -8.62 -10.89
C ILE A 95 18.31 -9.46 -11.08
N LYS A 96 18.21 -10.78 -10.90
CA LYS A 96 19.33 -11.71 -11.15
C LYS A 96 19.72 -11.72 -12.63
N VAL A 97 18.75 -11.78 -13.54
CA VAL A 97 18.99 -11.70 -15.00
C VAL A 97 19.55 -10.33 -15.39
N ALA A 98 19.07 -9.24 -14.79
CA ALA A 98 19.54 -7.89 -15.03
C ALA A 98 20.99 -7.65 -14.61
N ILE A 99 21.43 -8.30 -13.54
CA ILE A 99 22.83 -8.23 -13.07
C ILE A 99 23.75 -9.09 -13.93
N LEU A 100 23.25 -10.24 -14.43
CA LEU A 100 24.04 -11.18 -15.23
C LEU A 100 24.07 -10.84 -16.73
N ASP A 101 23.02 -10.21 -17.25
CA ASP A 101 22.88 -9.72 -18.62
C ASP A 101 22.33 -8.29 -18.60
N LEU A 102 23.21 -7.31 -18.41
CA LEU A 102 22.85 -5.87 -18.42
C LEU A 102 22.13 -5.46 -19.72
N GLU A 103 22.40 -6.17 -20.82
CA GLU A 103 21.78 -5.98 -22.13
C GLU A 103 20.41 -6.66 -22.29
N ASN A 104 19.88 -7.34 -21.27
CA ASN A 104 18.60 -8.08 -21.33
C ASN A 104 17.65 -7.78 -20.16
N LEU A 105 17.62 -6.57 -19.61
CA LEU A 105 16.53 -6.18 -18.70
C LEU A 105 15.18 -6.29 -19.46
N PRO A 106 14.24 -7.16 -19.06
CA PRO A 106 12.95 -7.31 -19.75
C PRO A 106 12.12 -6.02 -19.82
N PHE A 107 12.39 -5.08 -18.90
CA PHE A 107 11.77 -3.75 -18.90
C PHE A 107 12.36 -2.77 -19.92
N PHE A 108 13.61 -2.97 -20.35
CA PHE A 108 14.32 -2.06 -21.26
C PHE A 108 14.59 -2.68 -22.64
N THR A 109 14.70 -4.01 -22.74
CA THR A 109 15.13 -4.67 -23.98
C THR A 109 14.01 -5.29 -24.78
N SER A 110 12.80 -5.43 -24.21
CA SER A 110 11.61 -5.60 -25.02
C SER A 110 11.11 -4.22 -25.47
N HIS A 111 11.63 -3.74 -26.59
CA HIS A 111 11.10 -2.59 -27.36
C HIS A 111 9.64 -2.80 -27.86
N LYS A 112 8.85 -3.68 -27.22
CA LYS A 112 7.50 -4.07 -27.66
C LYS A 112 6.46 -4.20 -26.53
N ALA A 113 6.81 -4.07 -25.25
CA ALA A 113 5.80 -4.06 -24.19
C ALA A 113 6.22 -3.19 -23.00
N ASN A 114 5.69 -1.97 -22.93
CA ASN A 114 5.81 -1.15 -21.73
C ASN A 114 4.90 -1.73 -20.61
N LEU A 115 5.02 -1.22 -19.38
CA LEU A 115 4.21 -1.69 -18.24
C LEU A 115 2.69 -1.60 -18.51
N PHE A 116 2.24 -0.64 -19.31
CA PHE A 116 0.84 -0.50 -19.72
C PHE A 116 0.41 -1.61 -20.69
N ASP A 117 1.26 -1.99 -21.64
CA ASP A 117 0.99 -3.08 -22.58
C ASP A 117 0.92 -4.43 -21.84
N VAL A 118 1.82 -4.66 -20.89
CA VAL A 118 1.81 -5.88 -20.06
C VAL A 118 0.60 -5.91 -19.13
N SER A 119 0.30 -4.80 -18.47
CA SER A 119 -0.86 -4.72 -17.56
C SER A 119 -2.18 -4.82 -18.31
N SER A 120 -2.33 -4.25 -19.51
CA SER A 120 -3.56 -4.35 -20.31
C SER A 120 -3.99 -5.79 -20.61
N LYS A 121 -3.03 -6.73 -20.66
CA LYS A 121 -3.27 -8.15 -20.92
C LYS A 121 -3.57 -8.96 -19.65
N ASN A 122 -3.39 -8.38 -18.47
CA ASN A 122 -3.63 -9.03 -17.19
C ASN A 122 -4.59 -8.17 -16.34
N PRO A 123 -5.87 -8.56 -16.22
CA PRO A 123 -6.88 -7.76 -15.52
C PRO A 123 -6.54 -7.42 -14.06
N ILE A 124 -5.82 -8.30 -13.36
CA ILE A 124 -5.40 -8.08 -11.97
C ILE A 124 -4.32 -6.99 -11.95
N LEU A 125 -3.29 -7.13 -12.78
CA LEU A 125 -2.21 -6.15 -12.88
C LEU A 125 -2.72 -4.79 -13.40
N ASN A 126 -3.65 -4.79 -14.35
CA ASN A 126 -4.29 -3.57 -14.85
C ASN A 126 -5.01 -2.83 -13.74
N LYS A 127 -5.83 -3.54 -12.96
CA LYS A 127 -6.58 -2.96 -11.84
C LYS A 127 -5.63 -2.37 -10.80
N SER A 128 -4.64 -3.14 -10.34
CA SER A 128 -3.68 -2.65 -9.34
C SER A 128 -2.86 -1.46 -9.87
N LEU A 129 -2.47 -1.46 -11.15
CA LEU A 129 -1.75 -0.33 -11.74
C LEU A 129 -2.63 0.93 -11.81
N ASN A 130 -3.90 0.80 -12.20
CA ASN A 130 -4.83 1.93 -12.23
C ASN A 130 -5.07 2.51 -10.83
N GLU A 131 -5.20 1.67 -9.79
CA GLU A 131 -5.33 2.14 -8.40
C GLU A 131 -4.11 2.95 -7.95
N VAL A 132 -2.90 2.57 -8.40
CA VAL A 132 -1.67 3.35 -8.14
C VAL A 132 -1.70 4.69 -8.88
N ILE A 133 -2.09 4.71 -10.16
CA ILE A 133 -2.13 5.93 -10.98
C ILE A 133 -3.14 6.93 -10.40
N VAL A 134 -4.34 6.47 -10.03
CA VAL A 134 -5.37 7.32 -9.42
C VAL A 134 -4.88 7.95 -8.12
N PHE A 135 -4.08 7.23 -7.33
CA PHE A 135 -3.46 7.77 -6.12
C PHE A 135 -2.30 8.75 -6.41
N TRP A 136 -1.37 8.37 -7.28
CA TRP A 136 -0.10 9.08 -7.47
C TRP A 136 -0.24 10.34 -8.33
N SER A 137 -1.06 10.30 -9.38
CA SER A 137 -1.21 11.39 -10.34
C SER A 137 -1.64 12.72 -9.71
N PRO A 138 -2.65 12.78 -8.81
CA PRO A 138 -3.03 14.04 -8.16
C PRO A 138 -1.91 14.66 -7.32
N ILE A 139 -1.07 13.84 -6.66
CA ILE A 139 0.06 14.33 -5.86
C ILE A 139 1.09 15.02 -6.76
N VAL A 140 1.45 14.38 -7.87
CA VAL A 140 2.42 14.92 -8.83
C VAL A 140 1.85 16.16 -9.52
N ILE A 141 0.62 16.10 -10.04
CA ILE A 141 -0.01 17.22 -10.75
C ILE A 141 -0.16 18.43 -9.84
N ARG A 142 -0.56 18.26 -8.58
CA ARG A 142 -0.60 19.40 -7.62
C ARG A 142 0.76 20.06 -7.45
N ARG A 143 1.84 19.28 -7.38
CA ARG A 143 3.20 19.82 -7.26
C ARG A 143 3.64 20.51 -8.54
N VAL A 144 3.35 19.94 -9.70
CA VAL A 144 3.62 20.57 -11.01
C VAL A 144 2.89 21.90 -11.11
N LEU A 145 1.59 21.95 -10.84
CA LEU A 145 0.80 23.19 -10.90
C LEU A 145 1.28 24.27 -9.90
N ALA A 146 1.85 23.86 -8.76
CA ALA A 146 2.40 24.80 -7.79
C ALA A 146 3.70 25.45 -8.27
N THR A 147 4.53 24.74 -9.04
CA THR A 147 5.87 25.21 -9.44
C THR A 147 6.00 25.63 -10.89
N TYR A 148 5.19 25.06 -11.78
CA TYR A 148 5.25 25.29 -13.21
C TYR A 148 4.12 26.22 -13.65
N LYS A 149 4.53 27.41 -14.13
CA LYS A 149 3.63 28.51 -14.50
C LYS A 149 3.19 28.48 -15.96
N GLY A 150 3.74 27.59 -16.77
CA GLY A 150 3.43 27.50 -18.20
C GLY A 150 1.98 27.08 -18.53
N PHE A 151 1.18 26.69 -17.53
CA PHE A 151 -0.25 26.42 -17.71
C PHE A 151 -1.16 27.65 -17.51
N GLU A 152 -0.64 28.79 -17.03
CA GLU A 152 -1.48 29.95 -16.67
C GLU A 152 -2.21 30.58 -17.87
N GLU A 153 -1.63 30.50 -19.07
CA GLU A 153 -2.20 31.04 -20.31
C GLU A 153 -2.85 29.97 -21.21
N VAL A 154 -2.83 28.70 -20.77
CA VAL A 154 -3.37 27.57 -21.55
C VAL A 154 -4.89 27.56 -21.44
N LYS A 155 -5.58 27.72 -22.57
CA LYS A 155 -7.06 27.71 -22.64
C LYS A 155 -7.64 26.31 -22.71
N ASP A 156 -6.95 25.40 -23.41
CA ASP A 156 -7.39 24.03 -23.62
C ASP A 156 -6.23 23.07 -23.30
N LEU A 157 -6.50 22.10 -22.43
CA LEU A 157 -5.54 21.06 -22.04
C LEU A 157 -6.13 19.69 -22.34
N LEU A 158 -5.50 18.95 -23.25
CA LEU A 158 -5.85 17.57 -23.54
C LEU A 158 -4.98 16.61 -22.75
N ASN A 159 -5.58 15.87 -21.81
CA ASN A 159 -4.89 14.79 -21.11
C ASN A 159 -4.94 13.50 -21.93
N VAL A 160 -3.86 13.21 -22.66
CA VAL A 160 -3.76 12.00 -23.48
C VAL A 160 -3.39 10.80 -22.59
N ARG A 161 -4.26 9.77 -22.56
CA ARG A 161 -4.10 8.56 -21.71
C ARG A 161 -4.13 8.84 -20.20
N GLY A 162 -4.87 9.89 -19.82
CA GLY A 162 -5.17 10.25 -18.43
C GLY A 162 -6.08 9.30 -17.70
#